data_AF-A0A6J4NZB9-F1
#
_entry.id   AF-A0A6J4NZB9-F1
#
_cell.length_a   1.000
_cell.length_b   1.000
_cell.length_c   1.000
_cell.angle_alpha   90.00
_cell.angle_beta   90.00
_cell.angle_gamma   90.00
#
_symmetry.space_group_name_H-M   'P 1'
#
loop_
_entity.id
_entity.type
_entity.pdbx_description
1 polymer ?
#
loop_
_entity_poly.entity_id
_entity_poly.type
_entity_poly.pdbx_seq_one_letter_code
_entity_poly.pdbx_strand_id
1 'polypeptide(L)' 'MEEKVRNAIIEELTRQSAEMPDLKLRVAEPGVIVHGPVDLDALVMVVLGAMAGGP' A
#
# COMPACT_ATOMS: atom_id res chain seq x y z
N MET A 1 8.25 4.05 -13.29
CA MET A 1 7.26 4.91 -12.58
C MET A 1 6.11 4.05 -12.09
N GLU A 2 5.40 3.33 -12.96
CA GLU A 2 4.30 2.44 -12.57
C GLU A 2 4.70 1.37 -11.56
N GLU A 3 5.83 0.70 -11.76
CA GLU A 3 6.36 -0.29 -10.81
C GLU A 3 6.71 0.33 -9.45
N LYS A 4 7.25 1.55 -9.44
CA LYS A 4 7.54 2.30 -8.20
C LYS A 4 6.26 2.59 -7.43
N VAL A 5 5.23 3.07 -8.11
CA VAL A 5 3.91 3.35 -7.50
C VAL A 5 3.27 2.05 -7.00
N ARG A 6 3.36 0.96 -7.77
CA ARG A 6 2.89 -0.37 -7.36
C ARG A 6 3.58 -0.84 -6.09
N ASN A 7 4.91 -0.74 -6.01
CA ASN A 7 5.66 -1.16 -4.83
C ASN A 7 5.31 -0.30 -3.61
N ALA A 8 5.20 1.02 -3.79
CA ALA A 8 4.80 1.94 -2.73
C ALA A 8 3.39 1.62 -2.17
N ILE A 9 2.44 1.23 -3.04
CA ILE A 9 1.12 0.75 -2.62
C ILE A 9 1.22 -0.54 -1.79
N ILE A 10 2.02 -1.52 -2.25
CA ILE A 10 2.17 -2.81 -1.56
C ILE A 10 2.85 -2.61 -0.19
N GLU A 11 3.90 -1.78 -0.13
CA GLU A 11 4.62 -1.45 1.09
C GLU A 11 3.71 -0.79 2.12
N GLU A 12 2.91 0.19 1.70
CA GLU A 12 1.99 0.89 2.59
C GLU A 12 0.85 -0.02 3.08
N LEU A 13 0.25 -0.82 2.20
CA LEU A 13 -0.74 -1.83 2.62
C LEU A 13 -0.14 -2.86 3.58
N THR A 14 1.13 -3.23 3.39
CA THR A 14 1.84 -4.16 4.28
C THR A 14 2.06 -3.53 5.65
N ARG A 15 2.54 -2.27 5.69
CA ARG A 15 2.71 -1.47 6.92
C ARG A 15 1.40 -1.38 7.69
N GLN A 16 0.32 -0.99 7.01
CA GLN A 16 -1.02 -0.91 7.60
C GLN A 16 -1.48 -2.25 8.17
N SER A 17 -1.28 -3.36 7.45
CA SER A 17 -1.66 -4.70 7.94
C SER A 17 -0.85 -5.18 9.15
N ALA A 18 0.36 -4.64 9.35
CA ALA A 18 1.18 -4.92 10.51
C ALA A 18 0.74 -4.12 11.75
N GLU A 19 0.19 -2.92 11.55
CA GLU A 19 -0.24 -2.01 12.62
C GLU A 19 -1.71 -2.19 13.01
N MET A 20 -2.56 -2.66 12.10
CA MET A 20 -3.99 -2.83 12.30
C MET A 20 -4.39 -4.30 12.38
N PRO A 21 -4.80 -4.82 13.56
CA PRO A 21 -5.17 -6.22 13.72
C PRO A 21 -6.30 -6.70 12.79
N ASP A 22 -7.23 -5.81 12.45
CA ASP A 22 -8.41 -6.09 11.63
C ASP A 22 -8.15 -6.01 10.12
N LEU A 23 -6.95 -5.60 9.71
CA LEU A 23 -6.53 -5.58 8.30
C LEU A 23 -5.65 -6.78 7.98
N LYS A 24 -6.11 -7.63 7.05
CA LYS A 24 -5.33 -8.74 6.49
C LYS A 24 -4.98 -8.45 5.04
N LEU A 25 -3.70 -8.56 4.72
CA LEU A 25 -3.17 -8.43 3.36
C LEU A 25 -2.67 -9.78 2.85
N ARG A 26 -3.00 -10.13 1.61
CA ARG A 26 -2.39 -11.24 0.88
C ARG A 26 -1.89 -10.76 -0.47
N VAL A 27 -0.59 -10.82 -0.70
CA VAL A 27 0.01 -10.55 -2.01
C VAL A 27 -0.18 -11.78 -2.90
N ALA A 28 -0.78 -11.60 -4.07
CA ALA A 28 -1.07 -12.69 -5.01
C ALA A 28 -1.07 -12.15 -6.43
N GLU A 29 -0.18 -12.63 -7.31
CA GLU A 29 -0.10 -12.11 -8.67
C GLU A 29 -1.42 -12.25 -9.42
N PRO A 30 -1.87 -11.20 -10.15
CA PRO A 30 -1.17 -9.96 -10.49
C PRO A 30 -1.37 -8.76 -9.51
N GLY A 31 -1.85 -8.98 -8.28
CA GLY A 31 -2.21 -7.91 -7.34
C GLY A 31 -2.18 -8.31 -5.85
N VAL A 32 -3.16 -7.81 -5.11
CA VAL A 32 -3.30 -8.03 -3.66
C VAL A 32 -4.76 -8.27 -3.29
N ILE A 33 -4.98 -9.04 -2.23
CA ILE A 33 -6.29 -9.18 -1.57
C ILE A 33 -6.21 -8.50 -0.22
N VAL A 34 -7.21 -7.66 0.06
CA VAL A 34 -7.32 -6.83 1.25
C VAL A 34 -8.62 -7.18 1.96
N HIS A 35 -8.53 -7.57 3.24
CA HIS A 35 -9.69 -7.82 4.09
C HIS A 35 -9.60 -6.96 5.35
N GLY A 36 -10.48 -5.97 5.46
CA GLY A 36 -10.48 -5.02 6.57
C GLY A 36 -10.35 -3.57 6.10
N PRO A 37 -10.31 -2.62 7.04
CA PRO A 37 -10.20 -1.19 6.74
C PRO A 37 -8.80 -0.84 6.23
N VAL A 38 -8.73 0.08 5.26
CA VAL A 38 -7.49 0.69 4.76
C VAL A 38 -7.56 2.19 5.00
N ASP A 39 -6.50 2.75 5.54
CA ASP A 39 -6.30 4.20 5.61
C ASP A 39 -5.93 4.71 4.21
N LEU A 40 -6.91 5.32 3.55
CA LEU A 40 -6.74 5.85 2.19
C LEU A 40 -5.94 7.15 2.17
N ASP A 41 -5.96 7.94 3.24
CA ASP A 41 -5.21 9.21 3.30
C ASP A 41 -3.71 8.90 3.35
N ALA A 42 -3.31 7.95 4.21
CA ALA A 42 -1.94 7.46 4.25
C ALA A 42 -1.49 6.85 2.91
N LEU A 43 -2.36 6.06 2.26
CA LEU A 43 -2.07 5.46 0.96
C LEU A 43 -1.88 6.51 -0.13
N VAL A 44 -2.72 7.55 -0.16
CA VAL A 44 -2.59 8.67 -1.10
C VAL A 44 -1.27 9.41 -0.89
N MET A 45 -0.86 9.67 0.36
CA MET A 45 0.41 10.34 0.65
C MET A 45 1.62 9.57 0.09
N VAL A 46 1.65 8.25 0.25
CA VAL A 46 2.73 7.40 -0.25
C VAL A 46 2.76 7.37 -1.79
N VAL A 47 1.59 7.26 -2.44
CA VAL A 47 1.49 7.31 -3.91
C VAL A 47 2.00 8.65 -4.46
N LEU A 48 1.57 9.77 -3.87
CA LEU A 48 2.02 11.10 -4.28
C LEU A 48 3.54 11.27 -4.06
N GLY A 49 4.08 10.78 -2.94
CA GLY A 49 5.52 10.80 -2.67
C GLY A 49 6.32 10.02 -3.71
N ALA A 50 5.87 8.81 -4.06
CA ALA A 50 6.51 7.98 -5.07
C ALA A 50 6.55 8.66 -6.45
N MET A 51 5.47 9.33 -6.84
CA MET A 51 5.36 10.09 -8.10
C MET A 51 6.21 11.37 -8.10
N ALA A 52 6.31 12.06 -6.97
CA ALA A 52 7.08 13.29 -6.82
C ALA A 52 8.61 13.08 -6.83
N GLY A 53 9.08 11.83 -6.86
CA GLY A 53 10.50 11.49 -6.81
C GLY A 53 11.06 11.31 -5.39
N GLY A 54 10.19 11.28 -4.37
CA GLY A 54 10.59 10.91 -3.01
C GLY A 54 10.99 9.43 -2.91
N PRO A 55 11.86 9.06 -1.95
CA PRO A 55 12.22 7.67 -1.69
C PRO A 55 11.00 6.79 -1.45
#